data_AF-A0A924M6M5-F1
#
_entry.id   AF-A0A924M6M5-F1
#
_cell.length_a   1.000
_cell.length_b   1.000
_cell.length_c   1.000
_cell.angle_alpha   90.00
_cell.angle_beta   90.00
_cell.angle_gamma   90.00
#
_symmetry.space_group_name_H-M   'P 1'
#
loop_
_entity.id
_entity.type
_entity.pdbx_description
1 polymer ?
#
loop_
_entity_poly.entity_id
_entity_poly.type
_entity_poly.pdbx_seq_one_letter_code
_entity_poly.pdbx_strand_id
1 'polypeptide(L)'
;TLARGDLAVIAQAIPAWRSGELQRITHLNDWLLQTRETSELRAQTGQMGRSLCNWLRNHDGIDAALLAHCEQLPPTYPVAFALAAAQLVAGIRDCLLTYTFGWAENMVQAAIKSVPLGQTAGQRILARLSQHIPAAVQTAMDLPDDERQAFSPMLAILSSQHETQYSRLFRS
;
A
#
# COMPACT_ATOMS: atom_id res chain seq x y z
N THR A 1 -9.92 -1.98 -6.68
CA THR A 1 -8.99 -0.83 -6.56
C THR A 1 -7.73 -1.27 -5.84
N LEU A 2 -7.81 -1.74 -4.58
CA LEU A 2 -6.64 -2.24 -3.85
C LEU A 2 -6.02 -3.51 -4.46
N ALA A 3 -6.83 -4.54 -4.75
CA ALA A 3 -6.36 -5.80 -5.33
C ALA A 3 -5.68 -5.63 -6.70
N ARG A 4 -6.23 -4.75 -7.55
CA ARG A 4 -5.75 -4.51 -8.92
C ARG A 4 -4.68 -3.41 -9.06
N GLY A 5 -4.29 -2.82 -7.93
CA GLY A 5 -3.30 -1.76 -7.84
C GLY A 5 -2.24 -2.13 -6.83
N ASP A 6 -2.26 -1.51 -5.66
CA ASP A 6 -1.25 -1.64 -4.61
C ASP A 6 -0.91 -3.10 -4.25
N LEU A 7 -1.90 -4.00 -4.09
CA LEU A 7 -1.61 -5.41 -3.77
C LEU A 7 -0.94 -6.14 -4.92
N ALA A 8 -1.36 -5.90 -6.16
CA ALA A 8 -0.71 -6.49 -7.34
C ALA A 8 0.73 -6.00 -7.47
N VAL A 9 1.00 -4.73 -7.13
CA VAL A 9 2.35 -4.20 -7.09
C VAL A 9 3.17 -4.89 -6.00
N ILE A 10 2.64 -5.05 -4.78
CA ILE A 10 3.36 -5.74 -3.69
C ILE A 10 3.64 -7.19 -4.06
N ALA A 11 2.65 -7.89 -4.65
CA ALA A 11 2.77 -9.29 -5.05
C ALA A 11 3.96 -9.52 -5.99
N GLN A 12 4.24 -8.55 -6.86
CA GLN A 12 5.34 -8.60 -7.80
C GLN A 12 6.64 -7.96 -7.29
N ALA A 13 6.55 -6.96 -6.40
CA ALA A 13 7.72 -6.31 -5.82
C ALA A 13 8.46 -7.22 -4.84
N ILE A 14 7.76 -8.06 -4.06
CA ILE A 14 8.41 -9.02 -3.14
C ILE A 14 9.39 -9.95 -3.87
N PRO A 15 8.99 -10.71 -4.91
CA PRO A 15 9.93 -11.56 -5.63
C PRO A 15 11.02 -10.76 -6.34
N ALA A 16 10.70 -9.58 -6.90
CA ALA A 16 11.70 -8.72 -7.55
C ALA A 16 12.78 -8.21 -6.57
N TRP A 17 12.42 -7.89 -5.32
CA TRP A 17 13.39 -7.57 -4.29
C TRP A 17 14.26 -8.77 -3.92
N ARG A 18 13.65 -9.97 -3.80
CA ARG A 18 14.38 -11.21 -3.50
C ARG A 18 15.36 -11.61 -4.60
N SER A 19 15.04 -11.33 -5.86
CA SER A 19 15.89 -11.63 -7.02
C SER A 19 16.87 -10.49 -7.36
N GLY A 20 16.77 -9.33 -6.69
CA GLY A 20 17.61 -8.16 -7.00
C GLY A 20 17.27 -7.47 -8.32
N GLU A 21 16.04 -7.62 -8.82
CA GLU A 21 15.57 -7.00 -10.06
C GLU A 21 15.23 -5.51 -9.87
N LEU A 22 16.26 -4.68 -9.66
CA LEU A 22 16.10 -3.26 -9.32
C LEU A 22 15.33 -2.45 -10.37
N GLN A 23 15.52 -2.75 -11.67
CA GLN A 23 14.75 -2.10 -12.74
C GLN A 23 13.25 -2.39 -12.61
N ARG A 24 12.90 -3.61 -12.18
CA ARG A 24 11.51 -3.99 -11.96
C ARG A 24 10.89 -3.19 -10.81
N ILE A 25 11.65 -3.00 -9.73
CA ILE A 25 11.25 -2.18 -8.59
C ILE A 25 10.98 -0.74 -9.01
N THR A 26 11.89 -0.13 -9.78
CA THR A 26 11.70 1.24 -10.29
C THR A 26 10.42 1.36 -11.11
N HIS A 27 10.18 0.43 -12.04
CA HIS A 27 8.97 0.43 -12.87
C HIS A 27 7.69 0.31 -12.03
N LEU A 28 7.68 -0.58 -11.04
CA LEU A 28 6.55 -0.75 -10.12
C LEU A 28 6.30 0.52 -9.29
N ASN A 29 7.36 1.17 -8.80
CA ASN A 29 7.27 2.41 -8.04
C ASN A 29 6.72 3.55 -8.91
N ASP A 30 7.23 3.68 -10.13
CA ASP A 30 6.80 4.71 -11.08
C ASP A 30 5.34 4.53 -11.48
N TRP A 31 4.89 3.28 -11.69
CA TRP A 31 3.48 3.00 -11.95
C TRP A 31 2.58 3.48 -10.81
N LEU A 32 2.95 3.21 -9.56
CA LEU A 32 2.18 3.69 -8.39
C LEU A 32 2.15 5.20 -8.32
N LEU A 33 3.26 5.87 -8.58
CA LEU A 33 3.30 7.32 -8.62
C LEU A 33 2.41 7.84 -9.74
N GLN A 34 2.60 7.39 -10.98
CA GLN A 34 1.82 7.83 -12.15
C GLN A 34 0.31 7.64 -11.98
N THR A 35 -0.10 6.61 -11.26
CA THR A 35 -1.52 6.29 -11.03
C THR A 35 -2.13 6.91 -9.77
N ARG A 36 -1.38 7.72 -9.00
CA ARG A 36 -1.98 8.59 -7.99
C ARG A 36 -2.55 9.83 -8.66
N GLU A 37 -3.87 9.87 -8.73
CA GLU A 37 -4.63 10.91 -9.44
C GLU A 37 -4.56 12.28 -8.75
N THR A 38 -4.49 12.31 -7.41
CA THR A 38 -4.46 13.55 -6.62
C THR A 38 -3.12 13.82 -5.96
N SER A 39 -2.84 15.09 -5.68
CA SER A 39 -1.58 15.51 -5.08
C SER A 39 -1.43 14.99 -3.64
N GLU A 40 -2.53 14.95 -2.89
CA GLU A 40 -2.55 14.42 -1.53
C GLU A 40 -2.30 12.91 -1.47
N LEU A 41 -2.93 12.11 -2.34
CA LEU A 41 -2.66 10.67 -2.39
C LEU A 41 -1.20 10.37 -2.79
N ARG A 42 -0.65 11.17 -3.72
CA ARG A 42 0.76 11.05 -4.12
C ARG A 42 1.71 11.44 -2.98
N ALA A 43 1.42 12.53 -2.28
CA ALA A 43 2.21 12.98 -1.13
C ALA A 43 2.15 11.95 0.01
N GLN A 44 0.97 11.40 0.31
CA GLN A 44 0.74 10.40 1.35
C GLN A 44 1.55 9.13 1.09
N THR A 45 1.42 8.52 -0.10
CA THR A 45 2.15 7.28 -0.42
C THR A 45 3.67 7.47 -0.35
N GLY A 46 4.17 8.61 -0.83
CA GLY A 46 5.60 8.93 -0.76
C GLY A 46 6.10 9.23 0.65
N GLN A 47 5.31 9.93 1.46
CA GLN A 47 5.64 10.20 2.86
C GLN A 47 5.71 8.89 3.66
N MET A 48 4.71 8.03 3.52
CA MET A 48 4.67 6.73 4.20
C MET A 48 5.83 5.82 3.76
N GLY A 49 6.17 5.81 2.47
CA GLY A 49 7.32 5.06 1.96
C GLY A 49 8.64 5.53 2.58
N ARG A 50 8.90 6.85 2.60
CA ARG A 50 10.09 7.43 3.27
C ARG A 50 10.12 7.11 4.77
N SER A 51 8.99 7.22 5.46
CA SER A 51 8.89 6.86 6.88
C SER A 51 9.23 5.40 7.12
N LEU A 52 8.81 4.50 6.24
CA LEU A 52 9.12 3.08 6.35
C LEU A 52 10.61 2.81 6.06
N CYS A 53 11.21 3.40 5.02
CA CYS A 53 12.65 3.27 4.80
C CYS A 53 13.48 3.77 5.99
N ASN A 54 13.07 4.91 6.59
CA ASN A 54 13.70 5.42 7.81
C ASN A 54 13.60 4.45 8.99
N TRP A 55 12.47 3.75 9.13
CA TRP A 55 12.29 2.73 10.16
C TRP A 55 13.17 1.50 9.88
N LEU A 56 13.20 1.03 8.62
CA LEU A 56 14.02 -0.10 8.20
C LEU A 56 15.52 0.13 8.38
N ARG A 57 16.00 1.37 8.23
CA ARG A 57 17.39 1.73 8.49
C ARG A 57 17.86 1.41 9.91
N ASN A 58 16.94 1.42 10.86
CA ASN A 58 17.21 1.12 12.27
C ASN A 58 16.90 -0.33 12.65
N HIS A 59 16.63 -1.20 11.67
CA HIS A 59 16.28 -2.59 11.90
C HIS A 59 17.35 -3.53 11.36
N ASP A 60 17.73 -4.53 12.15
CA ASP A 60 18.67 -5.56 11.73
C ASP A 60 18.05 -6.49 10.66
N GLY A 61 18.87 -7.00 9.74
CA GLY A 61 18.44 -7.97 8.73
C GLY A 61 17.94 -7.38 7.40
N ILE A 62 17.97 -6.05 7.24
CA ILE A 62 17.72 -5.40 5.96
C ILE A 62 19.03 -5.28 5.17
N ASP A 63 19.05 -5.71 3.91
CA ASP A 63 20.17 -5.49 3.02
C ASP A 63 20.36 -3.98 2.75
N ALA A 64 21.53 -3.47 3.13
CA ALA A 64 21.84 -2.04 3.03
C ALA A 64 21.86 -1.52 1.58
N ALA A 65 22.26 -2.36 0.61
CA ALA A 65 22.27 -1.97 -0.80
C ALA A 65 20.85 -1.88 -1.37
N LEU A 66 19.97 -2.81 -0.99
CA LEU A 66 18.56 -2.78 -1.41
C LEU A 66 17.83 -1.59 -0.77
N LEU A 67 18.10 -1.30 0.51
CA LEU A 67 17.54 -0.12 1.18
C LEU A 67 18.04 1.17 0.53
N ALA A 68 19.34 1.29 0.26
CA ALA A 68 19.89 2.46 -0.42
C ALA A 68 19.26 2.67 -1.80
N HIS A 69 19.01 1.60 -2.55
CA HIS A 69 18.30 1.70 -3.82
C HIS A 69 16.86 2.21 -3.64
N CYS A 70 16.12 1.67 -2.67
CA CYS A 70 14.76 2.12 -2.36
C CYS A 70 14.72 3.61 -1.95
N GLU A 71 15.75 4.09 -1.23
CA GLU A 71 15.87 5.50 -0.80
C GLU A 71 16.29 6.46 -1.92
N GLN A 72 16.96 5.96 -2.97
CA GLN A 72 17.27 6.73 -4.18
C GLN A 72 16.03 6.96 -5.05
N LEU A 73 15.05 6.06 -4.95
CA LEU A 73 13.73 6.30 -5.54
C LEU A 73 12.97 7.37 -4.73
N PRO A 74 11.87 7.91 -5.26
CA PRO A 74 10.80 8.45 -4.43
C PRO A 74 9.94 7.28 -3.92
N PRO A 75 10.27 6.63 -2.78
CA PRO A 75 9.67 5.34 -2.42
C PRO A 75 8.18 5.52 -2.10
N THR A 76 7.36 4.75 -2.79
CA THR A 76 5.96 4.56 -2.44
C THR A 76 5.84 3.54 -1.31
N TYR A 77 4.82 3.70 -0.46
CA TYR A 77 4.61 2.79 0.66
C TYR A 77 4.51 1.31 0.26
N PRO A 78 3.79 0.90 -0.80
CA PRO A 78 3.75 -0.50 -1.21
C PRO A 78 5.13 -1.08 -1.59
N VAL A 79 5.99 -0.31 -2.25
CA VAL A 79 7.34 -0.77 -2.64
C VAL A 79 8.27 -0.87 -1.43
N ALA A 80 8.23 0.10 -0.52
CA ALA A 80 8.99 0.05 0.73
C ALA A 80 8.52 -1.09 1.64
N PHE A 81 7.21 -1.37 1.68
CA PHE A 81 6.66 -2.52 2.39
C PHE A 81 7.13 -3.83 1.78
N ALA A 82 7.12 -3.94 0.45
CA ALA A 82 7.61 -5.13 -0.24
C ALA A 82 9.11 -5.39 0.04
N LEU A 83 9.93 -4.34 0.18
CA LEU A 83 11.33 -4.47 0.61
C LEU A 83 11.41 -5.12 1.99
N ALA A 84 10.66 -4.59 2.98
CA ALA A 84 10.62 -5.16 4.32
C ALA A 84 10.18 -6.63 4.31
N ALA A 85 9.12 -6.94 3.56
CA ALA A 85 8.55 -8.27 3.43
C ALA A 85 9.49 -9.26 2.70
N ALA A 86 10.30 -8.78 1.75
CA ALA A 86 11.23 -9.61 0.99
C ALA A 86 12.32 -10.25 1.87
N GLN A 87 12.70 -9.58 2.96
CA GLN A 87 13.69 -10.04 3.94
C GLN A 87 13.15 -11.15 4.86
N LEU A 88 11.84 -11.35 4.90
CA LEU A 88 11.21 -12.40 5.69
C LEU A 88 11.18 -13.72 4.92
N VAL A 89 11.21 -14.83 5.65
CA VAL A 89 11.04 -16.19 5.11
C VAL A 89 9.55 -16.49 4.77
N ALA A 90 8.65 -15.53 4.96
CA ALA A 90 7.22 -15.69 4.73
C ALA A 90 6.86 -15.82 3.23
N GLY A 91 5.78 -16.54 2.93
CA GLY A 91 5.24 -16.63 1.57
C GLY A 91 4.67 -15.28 1.10
N ILE A 92 4.67 -15.04 -0.22
CA ILE A 92 4.10 -13.80 -0.81
C ILE A 92 2.65 -13.61 -0.36
N ARG A 93 1.86 -14.69 -0.34
CA ARG A 93 0.48 -14.69 0.11
C ARG A 93 0.33 -14.17 1.54
N ASP A 94 1.17 -14.63 2.46
CA ASP A 94 1.09 -14.24 3.88
C ASP A 94 1.44 -12.76 4.09
N CYS A 95 2.44 -12.27 3.36
CA CYS A 95 2.79 -10.85 3.34
C CYS A 95 1.61 -9.99 2.83
N LEU A 96 0.94 -10.43 1.76
CA LEU A 96 -0.22 -9.73 1.21
C LEU A 96 -1.43 -9.77 2.15
N LEU A 97 -1.71 -10.91 2.80
CA LEU A 97 -2.75 -11.03 3.81
C LEU A 97 -2.51 -10.03 4.96
N THR A 98 -1.27 -9.98 5.46
CA THR A 98 -0.86 -9.08 6.55
C THR A 98 -1.02 -7.61 6.16
N TYR A 99 -0.51 -7.23 4.99
CA TYR A 99 -0.68 -5.87 4.47
C TYR A 99 -2.15 -5.48 4.33
N THR A 100 -2.95 -6.37 3.72
CA THR A 100 -4.38 -6.09 3.44
C THR A 100 -5.17 -5.94 4.74
N PHE A 101 -4.87 -6.77 5.74
CA PHE A 101 -5.53 -6.66 7.05
C PHE A 101 -5.18 -5.33 7.73
N GLY A 102 -3.89 -4.96 7.77
CA GLY A 102 -3.46 -3.67 8.34
C GLY A 102 -4.07 -2.46 7.62
N TRP A 103 -4.20 -2.53 6.29
CA TRP A 103 -4.92 -1.52 5.51
C TRP A 103 -6.40 -1.44 5.91
N ALA A 104 -7.09 -2.58 5.98
CA ALA A 104 -8.51 -2.65 6.32
C ALA A 104 -8.77 -2.12 7.74
N GLU A 105 -7.92 -2.47 8.70
CA GLU A 105 -7.98 -1.95 10.06
C GLU A 105 -7.86 -0.42 10.07
N ASN A 106 -6.89 0.15 9.36
CA ASN A 106 -6.72 1.60 9.27
C ASN A 106 -7.94 2.30 8.67
N MET A 107 -8.54 1.73 7.63
CA MET A 107 -9.77 2.27 7.02
C MET A 107 -10.95 2.23 7.99
N VAL A 108 -11.08 1.15 8.77
CA VAL A 108 -12.10 1.05 9.81
C VAL A 108 -11.89 2.09 10.92
N GLN A 109 -10.63 2.32 11.35
CA GLN A 109 -10.31 3.36 12.34
C GLN A 109 -10.64 4.77 11.84
N ALA A 110 -10.40 5.05 10.55
CA ALA A 110 -10.81 6.31 9.94
C ALA A 110 -12.35 6.43 9.92
N ALA A 111 -13.07 5.38 9.53
CA ALA A 111 -14.53 5.37 9.48
C ALA A 111 -15.18 5.58 10.86
N ILE A 112 -14.61 4.98 11.92
CA ILE A 112 -15.06 5.18 13.31
C ILE A 112 -15.04 6.67 13.68
N LYS A 113 -13.96 7.38 13.32
CA LYS A 113 -13.76 8.79 13.66
C LYS A 113 -14.63 9.72 12.78
N SER A 114 -14.79 9.40 11.50
CA SER A 114 -15.46 10.27 10.53
C SER A 114 -16.98 10.10 10.45
N VAL A 115 -17.52 8.89 10.71
CA VAL A 115 -18.96 8.56 10.59
C VAL A 115 -19.64 8.39 11.97
N PRO A 116 -19.05 8.96 13.03
CA PRO A 116 -19.25 8.61 14.45
C PRO A 116 -19.74 7.18 14.77
N LEU A 117 -19.02 6.14 14.32
CA LEU A 117 -19.39 4.76 14.65
C LEU A 117 -18.88 4.36 16.04
N GLY A 118 -19.61 3.47 16.73
CA GLY A 118 -19.13 2.83 17.95
C GLY A 118 -18.06 1.76 17.68
N GLN A 119 -17.20 1.48 18.66
CA GLN A 119 -16.12 0.47 18.55
C GLN A 119 -16.64 -0.92 18.14
N THR A 120 -17.76 -1.35 18.72
CA THR A 120 -18.41 -2.63 18.38
C THR A 120 -18.84 -2.69 16.91
N ALA A 121 -19.30 -1.57 16.34
CA ALA A 121 -19.65 -1.50 14.93
C ALA A 121 -18.39 -1.60 14.05
N GLY A 122 -17.30 -0.93 14.44
CA GLY A 122 -16.01 -1.04 13.77
C GLY A 122 -15.48 -2.48 13.71
N GLN A 123 -15.49 -3.19 14.84
CA GLN A 123 -15.08 -4.59 14.89
C GLN A 123 -15.94 -5.50 13.98
N ARG A 124 -17.25 -5.27 13.93
CA ARG A 124 -18.14 -5.99 12.99
C ARG A 124 -17.81 -5.71 11.53
N ILE A 125 -17.42 -4.48 11.19
CA ILE A 125 -17.01 -4.13 9.83
C ILE A 125 -15.69 -4.85 9.50
N LEU A 126 -14.69 -4.77 10.37
CA LEU A 126 -13.39 -5.42 10.16
C LEU A 126 -13.54 -6.94 10.01
N ALA A 127 -14.38 -7.57 10.83
CA ALA A 127 -14.67 -9.01 10.75
C ALA A 127 -15.35 -9.41 9.43
N ARG A 128 -16.15 -8.54 8.81
CA ARG A 128 -16.72 -8.79 7.48
C ARG A 128 -15.68 -8.58 6.38
N LEU A 129 -14.89 -7.50 6.48
CA LEU A 129 -13.83 -7.24 5.51
C LEU A 129 -12.80 -8.38 5.47
N SER A 130 -12.42 -8.93 6.63
CA SER A 130 -11.44 -10.02 6.72
C SER A 130 -11.86 -11.28 5.96
N GLN A 131 -13.16 -11.53 5.80
CA GLN A 131 -13.68 -12.64 4.99
C GLN A 131 -13.42 -12.45 3.49
N HIS A 132 -13.30 -11.21 3.01
CA HIS A 132 -13.04 -10.90 1.60
C HIS A 132 -11.55 -10.80 1.25
N ILE A 133 -10.68 -10.63 2.27
CA ILE A 133 -9.24 -10.45 2.09
C ILE A 133 -8.60 -11.61 1.29
N PRO A 134 -8.86 -12.91 1.59
CA PRO A 134 -8.22 -14.00 0.86
C PRO A 134 -8.48 -13.99 -0.65
N ALA A 135 -9.71 -13.65 -1.07
CA ALA A 135 -10.08 -13.57 -2.47
C ALA A 135 -9.42 -12.37 -3.17
N ALA A 136 -9.35 -11.23 -2.49
CA ALA A 136 -8.65 -10.04 -2.99
C ALA A 136 -7.14 -10.28 -3.15
N VAL A 137 -6.52 -10.99 -2.20
CA VAL A 137 -5.09 -11.39 -2.28
C VAL A 137 -4.87 -12.35 -3.44
N GLN A 138 -5.74 -13.35 -3.62
CA GLN A 138 -5.64 -14.25 -4.76
C GLN A 138 -5.72 -13.50 -6.09
N THR A 139 -6.70 -12.59 -6.21
CA THR A 139 -6.84 -11.72 -7.40
C THR A 139 -5.57 -10.93 -7.68
N ALA A 140 -4.92 -10.38 -6.64
CA ALA A 140 -3.70 -9.60 -6.79
C ALA A 140 -2.49 -10.46 -7.22
N MET A 141 -2.40 -11.70 -6.75
CA MET A 141 -1.33 -12.64 -7.10
C MET A 141 -1.45 -13.13 -8.55
N ASP A 142 -2.67 -13.30 -9.04
CA ASP A 142 -2.94 -13.81 -10.39
C ASP A 142 -2.97 -12.70 -11.45
N LEU A 143 -2.89 -11.43 -11.05
CA LEU A 143 -3.04 -10.28 -11.96
C LEU A 143 -1.76 -10.01 -12.77
N PRO A 144 -1.82 -10.08 -14.10
CA PRO A 144 -0.70 -9.70 -14.95
C PRO A 144 -0.53 -8.18 -15.02
N ASP A 145 0.60 -7.76 -15.59
CA ASP A 145 1.03 -6.35 -15.64
C ASP A 145 0.09 -5.42 -16.41
N ASP A 146 -0.43 -5.93 -17.53
CA ASP A 146 -1.30 -5.24 -18.47
C ASP A 146 -2.74 -5.09 -17.95
N GLU A 147 -3.12 -5.87 -16.94
CA GLU A 147 -4.43 -5.78 -16.29
C GLU A 147 -4.44 -4.91 -15.01
N ARG A 148 -3.27 -4.41 -14.58
CA ARG A 148 -3.18 -3.46 -13.46
C ARG A 148 -3.98 -2.19 -13.75
N GLN A 149 -4.76 -1.76 -12.77
CA GLN A 149 -5.59 -0.57 -12.91
C GLN A 149 -5.79 0.16 -11.59
N ALA A 150 -5.78 1.49 -11.66
CA ALA A 150 -6.13 2.38 -10.56
C ALA A 150 -7.51 3.06 -10.73
N PHE A 151 -8.34 2.58 -11.67
CA PHE A 151 -9.59 3.24 -12.04
C PHE A 151 -10.61 3.26 -10.90
N SER A 152 -10.75 4.42 -10.26
CA SER A 152 -11.57 4.65 -9.07
C SER A 152 -12.22 6.05 -9.12
N PRO A 153 -13.10 6.34 -10.10
CA PRO A 153 -13.50 7.72 -10.42
C PRO A 153 -14.11 8.47 -9.23
N MET A 154 -14.94 7.81 -8.42
CA MET A 154 -15.51 8.44 -7.22
C MET A 154 -14.46 8.73 -6.15
N LEU A 155 -13.44 7.88 -6.01
CA LEU A 155 -12.34 8.14 -5.08
C LEU A 155 -11.49 9.33 -5.56
N ALA A 156 -11.24 9.43 -6.87
CA ALA A 156 -10.55 10.56 -7.47
C ALA A 156 -11.28 11.87 -7.15
N ILE A 157 -12.58 11.93 -7.43
CA ILE A 157 -13.42 13.11 -7.19
C ILE A 157 -13.42 13.50 -5.71
N LEU A 158 -13.68 12.54 -4.81
CA LEU A 158 -13.73 12.80 -3.37
C LEU A 158 -12.36 13.23 -2.82
N SER A 159 -11.27 12.64 -3.32
CA SER A 159 -9.93 13.04 -2.95
C SER A 159 -9.61 14.46 -3.44
N SER A 160 -9.97 14.83 -4.67
CA SER A 160 -9.78 16.20 -5.16
C SER A 160 -10.59 17.22 -4.37
N GLN A 161 -11.80 16.87 -3.93
CA GLN A 161 -12.58 17.72 -3.04
C GLN A 161 -11.92 17.90 -1.68
N HIS A 162 -11.34 16.82 -1.12
CA HIS A 162 -10.64 16.86 0.17
C HIS A 162 -9.47 17.86 0.18
N GLU A 163 -8.76 18.03 -0.94
CA GLU A 163 -7.65 19.02 -1.06
C GLU A 163 -8.11 20.47 -0.81
N THR A 164 -9.39 20.76 -1.04
CA THR A 164 -9.96 22.11 -0.94
C THR A 164 -10.89 22.29 0.28
N GLN A 165 -11.04 21.25 1.10
CA GLN A 165 -11.95 21.26 2.22
C GLN A 165 -11.47 22.20 3.34
N TYR A 166 -12.34 23.09 3.80
CA TYR A 166 -12.01 24.11 4.81
C TYR A 166 -11.63 23.53 6.18
N SER A 167 -12.40 22.54 6.68
CA SER A 167 -12.15 21.89 7.96
C SER A 167 -11.83 20.41 7.75
N ARG A 168 -10.64 19.98 8.20
CA ARG A 168 -10.09 18.64 7.94
C ARG A 168 -9.56 18.00 9.21
N LEU A 169 -9.93 16.73 9.42
CA LEU A 169 -9.42 15.90 10.50
C LEU A 169 -8.20 15.06 10.06
N PHE A 170 -8.14 14.73 8.76
CA PHE A 170 -7.09 13.92 8.15
C PHE A 170 -6.30 14.74 7.14
N ARG A 171 -5.07 14.29 6.83
CA ARG A 171 -4.15 15.00 5.93
C ARG A 171 -4.38 14.66 4.44
N SER A 172 -5.10 13.58 4.17
CA SER A 172 -5.40 12.98 2.86
C SER A 172 -6.42 11.86 3.04
#